data_AF-A0A6L7JCV1-F1
#
_entry.id   AF-A0A6L7JCV1-F1
#
_cell.length_a   1.000
_cell.length_b   1.000
_cell.length_c   1.000
_cell.angle_alpha   90.00
_cell.angle_beta   90.00
_cell.angle_gamma   90.00
#
_symmetry.space_group_name_H-M   'P 1'
#
loop_
_entity.id
_entity.type
_entity.pdbx_description
1 polymer ?
#
loop_
_entity_poly.entity_id
_entity_poly.type
_entity_poly.pdbx_seq_one_letter_code
_entity_poly.pdbx_strand_id
1 'polypeptide(L)'
;MLTLRRFAAVLIGMVFALALPVAVFAVRFDQTLLSANYYTDQLRDRGVYEFLMVDLLESAARDALNSPAEALESSEAERFLEESDLTAEQIVDAVHQGLSPEQLQALVEPAILEFVGYVTAEQDEARIRFDAGPVARGLLRGGLDLLRQGGFYEWVVDAEILPAVGEYSEDALSADPEFVAQIVRQVITPGWLAATVEEVAVPVVDYVFGESEGFAIRVGLSESQAAVVASEVAETLPGEELVGLVRTHVLTPAIADEINSIEDPQLGFTPPPEAVAAAILSDSSSGSIERQLDSFANELGGYLAGRSDGFSTQFDFTATKDSARSELESLVRRQILTELESLPQCSGQTDSIGAVAGESPPTLPTCLPPEVTPEELMDQSYAETATAASDQVLDAIPDRIAFSESD
;
A
#
# COMPACT_ATOMS: atom_id res chain seq x y z
N MET A 1 31.81 10.76 98.98
CA MET A 1 32.53 10.49 97.72
C MET A 1 32.09 9.20 97.01
N LEU A 2 31.83 8.09 97.73
CA LEU A 2 31.44 6.81 97.11
C LEU A 2 30.07 6.84 96.38
N THR A 3 29.11 7.62 96.89
CA THR A 3 27.74 7.74 96.34
C THR A 3 27.68 8.58 95.05
N LEU A 4 28.43 9.68 94.99
CA LEU A 4 28.54 10.52 93.78
C LEU A 4 29.15 9.74 92.61
N ARG A 5 30.16 8.90 92.89
CA ARG A 5 30.80 8.04 91.87
C ARG A 5 29.87 6.93 91.36
N ARG A 6 29.01 6.38 92.23
CA ARG A 6 27.99 5.40 91.83
C ARG A 6 26.88 6.04 91.00
N PHE A 7 26.42 7.24 91.38
CA PHE A 7 25.41 7.97 90.61
C PHE A 7 25.94 8.38 89.22
N ALA A 8 27.18 8.89 89.15
CA ALA A 8 27.83 9.20 87.88
C ALA A 8 28.03 7.95 87.00
N ALA A 9 28.41 6.81 87.59
CA ALA A 9 28.57 5.56 86.84
C ALA A 9 27.25 5.03 86.28
N VAL A 10 26.14 5.15 87.02
CA VAL A 10 24.80 4.77 86.54
C VAL A 10 24.34 5.69 85.41
N LEU A 11 24.56 7.01 85.55
CA LEU A 11 24.18 7.98 84.53
C LEU A 11 25.00 7.80 83.24
N ILE A 12 26.31 7.58 83.36
CA ILE A 12 27.18 7.25 82.21
C ILE A 12 26.77 5.92 81.59
N GLY A 13 26.50 4.89 82.40
CA GLY A 13 26.03 3.60 81.92
C GLY A 13 24.70 3.69 81.16
N MET A 14 23.79 4.54 81.60
CA MET A 14 22.51 4.80 80.94
C MET A 14 22.69 5.54 79.60
N VAL A 15 23.56 6.55 79.56
CA VAL A 15 23.92 7.24 78.31
C VAL A 15 24.57 6.27 77.32
N PHE A 16 25.49 5.41 77.79
CA PHE A 16 26.14 4.43 76.93
C PHE A 16 25.17 3.34 76.45
N ALA A 17 24.26 2.89 77.30
CA ALA A 17 23.22 1.91 76.94
C ALA A 17 22.22 2.45 75.92
N LEU A 18 21.99 3.77 75.87
CA LEU A 18 21.15 4.42 74.86
C LEU A 18 21.94 4.79 73.60
N ALA A 19 23.21 5.18 73.72
CA ALA A 19 24.05 5.57 72.59
C ALA A 19 24.52 4.35 71.77
N LEU A 20 24.77 3.21 72.42
CA LEU A 20 25.29 2.02 71.74
C LEU A 20 24.30 1.43 70.71
N PRO A 21 22.99 1.27 71.00
CA PRO A 21 22.02 0.87 69.99
C PRO A 21 21.92 1.86 68.83
N VAL A 22 21.97 3.17 69.10
CA VAL A 22 21.92 4.20 68.07
C VAL A 22 23.18 4.17 67.19
N ALA A 23 24.36 3.96 67.78
CA ALA A 23 25.61 3.83 67.04
C ALA A 23 25.66 2.54 66.21
N VAL A 24 25.22 1.40 66.77
CA VAL A 24 25.10 0.13 66.03
C VAL A 24 24.08 0.26 64.91
N PHE A 25 22.95 0.92 65.17
CA PHE A 25 21.94 1.20 64.15
C PHE A 25 22.49 2.11 63.05
N ALA A 26 23.18 3.20 63.39
CA ALA A 26 23.79 4.10 62.42
C ALA A 26 24.83 3.38 61.55
N VAL A 27 25.73 2.57 62.15
CA VAL A 27 26.73 1.79 61.42
C VAL A 27 26.08 0.72 60.55
N ARG A 28 25.05 0.02 61.04
CA ARG A 28 24.32 -0.97 60.24
C ARG A 28 23.50 -0.33 59.12
N PHE A 29 22.90 0.82 59.38
CA PHE A 29 22.11 1.58 58.41
C PHE A 29 23.01 2.04 57.26
N ASP A 30 24.18 2.59 57.59
CA ASP A 30 25.22 2.98 56.64
C ASP A 30 25.75 1.78 55.83
N GLN A 31 26.02 0.65 56.50
CA GLN A 31 26.59 -0.54 55.84
C GLN A 31 25.59 -1.42 55.09
N THR A 32 24.29 -1.27 55.29
CA THR A 32 23.28 -2.18 54.73
C THR A 32 22.23 -1.45 53.89
N LEU A 33 21.66 -0.36 54.39
CA LEU A 33 20.60 0.37 53.69
C LEU A 33 21.14 1.45 52.75
N LEU A 34 22.35 1.94 52.97
CA LEU A 34 23.01 2.88 52.06
C LEU A 34 23.96 2.19 51.07
N SER A 35 24.21 0.89 51.21
CA SER A 35 25.07 0.17 50.27
C SER A 35 24.30 -0.19 49.00
N ALA A 36 24.74 0.29 47.84
CA ALA A 36 24.13 -0.02 46.55
C ALA A 36 24.12 -1.53 46.23
N ASN A 37 25.17 -2.25 46.62
CA ASN A 37 25.29 -3.70 46.45
C ASN A 37 24.19 -4.49 47.17
N TYR A 38 23.69 -3.99 48.31
CA TYR A 38 22.60 -4.66 49.03
C TYR A 38 21.33 -4.73 48.16
N TYR A 39 21.01 -3.68 47.41
CA TYR A 39 19.83 -3.65 46.56
C TYR A 39 19.97 -4.58 45.35
N THR A 40 21.12 -4.53 44.66
CA THR A 40 21.38 -5.42 43.52
C THR A 40 21.40 -6.88 43.94
N ASP A 41 22.01 -7.21 45.09
CA ASP A 41 22.04 -8.58 45.62
C ASP A 41 20.64 -9.04 46.05
N GLN A 42 19.82 -8.19 46.66
CA GLN A 42 18.43 -8.57 47.00
C GLN A 42 17.55 -8.78 45.76
N LEU A 43 17.74 -8.01 44.68
CA LEU A 43 17.02 -8.21 43.42
C LEU A 43 17.41 -9.54 42.77
N ARG A 44 18.71 -9.85 42.78
CA ARG A 44 19.26 -11.10 42.23
C ARG A 44 18.86 -12.32 43.05
N ASP A 45 19.09 -12.29 44.36
CA ASP A 45 18.85 -13.43 45.28
C ASP A 45 17.37 -13.79 45.37
N ARG A 46 16.47 -12.83 45.14
CA ARG A 46 15.03 -13.06 45.12
C ARG A 46 14.49 -13.41 43.73
N GLY A 47 15.36 -13.55 42.72
CA GLY A 47 14.97 -13.87 41.36
C GLY A 47 14.04 -12.84 40.74
N VAL A 48 14.16 -11.55 41.10
CA VAL A 48 13.22 -10.51 40.62
C VAL A 48 13.26 -10.38 39.11
N TYR A 49 14.44 -10.45 38.49
CA TYR A 49 14.57 -10.36 37.04
C TYR A 49 13.93 -11.56 36.32
N GLU A 50 14.08 -12.76 36.87
CA GLU A 50 13.44 -13.98 36.37
C GLU A 50 11.92 -13.88 36.51
N PHE A 51 11.42 -13.49 37.70
CA PHE A 51 10.00 -13.26 37.92
C PHE A 51 9.39 -12.24 36.94
N LEU A 52 10.08 -11.11 36.71
CA LEU A 52 9.58 -10.06 35.80
C LEU A 52 9.56 -10.52 34.34
N MET A 53 10.60 -11.20 33.89
CA MET A 53 10.77 -11.57 32.49
C MET A 53 10.13 -12.91 32.12
N VAL A 54 9.82 -13.76 33.10
CA VAL A 54 9.19 -15.07 32.89
C VAL A 54 7.76 -15.04 33.45
N ASP A 55 7.60 -15.09 34.76
CA ASP A 55 6.28 -15.29 35.39
C ASP A 55 5.29 -14.15 35.11
N LEU A 56 5.73 -12.90 35.30
CA LEU A 56 4.89 -11.72 35.11
C LEU A 56 4.58 -11.52 33.63
N LEU A 57 5.58 -11.71 32.76
CA LEU A 57 5.42 -11.56 31.32
C LEU A 57 4.49 -12.64 30.75
N GLU A 58 4.63 -13.89 31.20
CA GLU A 58 3.73 -14.98 30.80
C GLU A 58 2.29 -14.70 31.23
N SER A 59 2.10 -14.20 32.47
CA SER A 59 0.77 -13.79 32.94
C SER A 59 0.20 -12.67 32.07
N ALA A 60 0.98 -11.63 31.79
CA ALA A 60 0.55 -10.50 30.97
C ALA A 60 0.23 -10.92 29.53
N ALA A 61 1.07 -11.78 28.94
CA ALA A 61 0.86 -12.32 27.59
C ALA A 61 -0.39 -13.19 27.52
N ARG A 62 -0.64 -14.02 28.54
CA ARG A 62 -1.85 -14.83 28.64
C ARG A 62 -3.10 -13.96 28.78
N ASP A 63 -3.04 -12.91 29.58
CA ASP A 63 -4.15 -11.97 29.75
C ASP A 63 -4.44 -11.23 28.43
N ALA A 64 -3.40 -10.79 27.71
CA ALA A 64 -3.53 -10.14 26.41
C ALA A 64 -4.16 -11.05 25.35
N LEU A 65 -3.78 -12.34 25.31
CA LEU A 65 -4.37 -13.33 24.38
C LEU A 65 -5.82 -13.70 24.75
N ASN A 66 -6.16 -13.73 26.04
CA ASN A 66 -7.52 -14.06 26.48
C ASN A 66 -8.49 -12.88 26.40
N SER A 67 -7.98 -11.65 26.38
CA SER A 67 -8.78 -10.43 26.39
C SER A 67 -8.11 -9.33 25.54
N PRO A 68 -7.95 -9.55 24.22
CA PRO A 68 -7.24 -8.63 23.34
C PRO A 68 -7.88 -7.24 23.29
N ALA A 69 -9.22 -7.16 23.36
CA ALA A 69 -9.98 -5.90 23.43
C ALA A 69 -9.61 -5.00 24.62
N GLU A 70 -9.18 -5.59 25.74
CA GLU A 70 -8.75 -4.84 26.93
C GLU A 70 -7.26 -4.46 26.85
N ALA A 71 -6.48 -5.20 26.06
CA ALA A 71 -5.04 -5.05 25.96
C ALA A 71 -4.60 -4.12 24.81
N LEU A 72 -5.39 -3.99 23.76
CA LEU A 72 -5.03 -3.27 22.53
C LEU A 72 -6.01 -2.13 22.23
N GLU A 73 -5.46 -1.02 21.72
CA GLU A 73 -6.25 0.12 21.25
C GLU A 73 -6.61 0.03 19.74
N SER A 74 -5.95 -0.85 18.99
CA SER A 74 -6.19 -1.05 17.56
C SER A 74 -7.15 -2.21 17.33
N SER A 75 -8.23 -1.92 16.61
CA SER A 75 -9.21 -2.93 16.17
C SER A 75 -8.59 -4.00 15.29
N GLU A 76 -7.63 -3.64 14.46
CA GLU A 76 -6.94 -4.55 13.53
C GLU A 76 -6.05 -5.52 14.31
N ALA A 77 -5.31 -5.02 15.30
CA ALA A 77 -4.47 -5.84 16.14
C ALA A 77 -5.29 -6.75 17.06
N GLU A 78 -6.46 -6.29 17.53
CA GLU A 78 -7.43 -7.13 18.24
C GLU A 78 -7.90 -8.30 17.37
N ARG A 79 -8.43 -8.03 16.17
CA ARG A 79 -8.87 -9.07 15.23
C ARG A 79 -7.77 -10.07 14.89
N PHE A 80 -6.56 -9.58 14.63
CA PHE A 80 -5.42 -10.44 14.39
C PHE A 80 -5.14 -11.37 15.58
N LEU A 81 -5.10 -10.84 16.81
CA LEU A 81 -4.85 -11.68 17.99
C LEU A 81 -5.97 -12.70 18.22
N GLU A 82 -7.22 -12.35 17.98
CA GLU A 82 -8.36 -13.27 18.08
C GLU A 82 -8.28 -14.43 17.08
N GLU A 83 -7.76 -14.18 15.88
CA GLU A 83 -7.61 -15.17 14.82
C GLU A 83 -6.26 -15.91 14.85
N SER A 84 -5.28 -15.37 15.58
CA SER A 84 -3.94 -15.96 15.68
C SER A 84 -3.90 -17.17 16.60
N ASP A 85 -3.10 -18.18 16.22
CA ASP A 85 -2.78 -19.34 17.07
C ASP A 85 -1.60 -19.07 18.04
N LEU A 86 -1.39 -17.80 18.42
CA LEU A 86 -0.27 -17.41 19.28
C LEU A 86 -0.47 -17.90 20.71
N THR A 87 0.65 -18.31 21.33
CA THR A 87 0.70 -18.72 22.73
C THR A 87 1.49 -17.72 23.58
N ALA A 88 1.18 -17.67 24.88
CA ALA A 88 1.91 -16.80 25.81
C ALA A 88 3.41 -17.13 25.84
N GLU A 89 3.77 -18.40 25.64
CA GLU A 89 5.16 -18.87 25.60
C GLU A 89 5.90 -18.30 24.38
N GLN A 90 5.26 -18.26 23.21
CA GLN A 90 5.83 -17.62 22.02
C GLN A 90 6.04 -16.12 22.19
N ILE A 91 5.14 -15.43 22.91
CA ILE A 91 5.29 -14.00 23.23
C ILE A 91 6.48 -13.77 24.18
N VAL A 92 6.61 -14.60 25.21
CA VAL A 92 7.75 -14.54 26.15
C VAL A 92 9.06 -14.79 25.41
N ASP A 93 9.11 -15.83 24.58
CA ASP A 93 10.29 -16.17 23.77
C ASP A 93 10.68 -15.03 22.83
N ALA A 94 9.70 -14.39 22.17
CA ALA A 94 9.92 -13.23 21.32
C ALA A 94 10.55 -12.06 22.10
N VAL A 95 10.05 -11.75 23.30
CA VAL A 95 10.64 -10.69 24.14
C VAL A 95 12.06 -11.06 24.58
N HIS A 96 12.31 -12.31 24.93
CA HIS A 96 13.64 -12.79 25.34
C HIS A 96 14.70 -12.70 24.24
N GLN A 97 14.31 -12.65 22.96
CA GLN A 97 15.26 -12.39 21.88
C GLN A 97 15.93 -11.00 21.99
N GLY A 98 15.26 -10.03 22.62
CA GLY A 98 15.81 -8.69 22.84
C GLY A 98 16.12 -8.34 24.28
N LEU A 99 15.40 -8.90 25.23
CA LEU A 99 15.54 -8.60 26.64
C LEU A 99 15.35 -9.87 27.47
N SER A 100 16.43 -10.58 27.74
CA SER A 100 16.47 -11.70 28.68
C SER A 100 16.53 -11.21 30.14
N PRO A 101 16.28 -12.07 31.14
CA PRO A 101 16.48 -11.73 32.56
C PRO A 101 17.89 -11.17 32.84
N GLU A 102 18.92 -11.75 32.23
CA GLU A 102 20.31 -11.32 32.40
C GLU A 102 20.57 -9.96 31.75
N GLN A 103 19.94 -9.69 30.60
CA GLN A 103 20.05 -8.39 29.93
C GLN A 103 19.33 -7.30 30.74
N LEU A 104 18.13 -7.58 31.27
CA LEU A 104 17.43 -6.66 32.16
C LEU A 104 18.28 -6.37 33.41
N GLN A 105 18.88 -7.39 34.01
CA GLN A 105 19.81 -7.21 35.13
C GLN A 105 21.00 -6.32 34.75
N ALA A 106 21.64 -6.56 33.60
CA ALA A 106 22.77 -5.78 33.12
C ALA A 106 22.44 -4.31 32.83
N LEU A 107 21.17 -4.00 32.52
CA LEU A 107 20.68 -2.63 32.34
C LEU A 107 20.36 -1.94 33.67
N VAL A 108 19.74 -2.68 34.60
CA VAL A 108 19.20 -2.12 35.84
C VAL A 108 20.25 -1.99 36.93
N GLU A 109 21.15 -2.98 37.10
CA GLU A 109 22.13 -2.97 38.20
C GLU A 109 23.09 -1.77 38.14
N PRO A 110 23.71 -1.42 37.00
CA PRO A 110 24.57 -0.25 36.92
C PRO A 110 23.84 1.06 37.24
N ALA A 111 22.58 1.20 36.79
CA ALA A 111 21.75 2.36 37.08
C ALA A 111 21.46 2.50 38.58
N ILE A 112 21.16 1.38 39.26
CA ILE A 112 20.98 1.36 40.72
C ILE A 112 22.29 1.71 41.44
N LEU A 113 23.41 1.16 41.00
CA LEU A 113 24.73 1.43 41.60
C LEU A 113 25.11 2.91 41.50
N GLU A 114 24.94 3.53 40.33
CA GLU A 114 25.21 4.95 40.15
C GLU A 114 24.23 5.84 40.91
N PHE A 115 22.93 5.53 40.87
CA PHE A 115 21.92 6.32 41.55
C PHE A 115 22.11 6.31 43.07
N VAL A 116 22.31 5.12 43.67
CA VAL A 116 22.55 5.01 45.10
C VAL A 116 23.85 5.68 45.49
N GLY A 117 24.94 5.47 44.73
CA GLY A 117 26.23 6.11 44.97
C GLY A 117 26.15 7.65 44.94
N TYR A 118 25.31 8.21 44.09
CA TYR A 118 25.03 9.66 44.09
C TYR A 118 24.23 10.10 45.32
N VAL A 119 23.14 9.40 45.66
CA VAL A 119 22.29 9.73 46.82
C VAL A 119 23.07 9.64 48.15
N THR A 120 24.02 8.71 48.25
CA THR A 120 24.90 8.55 49.41
C THR A 120 26.11 9.47 49.42
N ALA A 121 26.26 10.30 48.37
CA ALA A 121 27.43 11.16 48.14
C ALA A 121 28.77 10.40 48.05
N GLU A 122 28.74 9.13 47.65
CA GLU A 122 29.93 8.39 47.23
C GLU A 122 30.41 8.82 45.83
N GLN A 123 29.50 9.34 45.01
CA GLN A 123 29.77 9.91 43.69
C GLN A 123 29.17 11.30 43.57
N ASP A 124 29.89 12.23 42.94
CA ASP A 124 29.44 13.62 42.74
C ASP A 124 28.38 13.76 41.62
N GLU A 125 28.27 12.78 40.73
CA GLU A 125 27.39 12.78 39.56
C GLU A 125 26.95 11.34 39.22
N ALA A 126 25.66 11.14 38.93
CA ALA A 126 25.15 9.90 38.34
C ALA A 126 25.03 10.06 36.81
N ARG A 127 25.54 9.11 36.03
CA ARG A 127 25.54 9.15 34.57
C ARG A 127 25.03 7.84 33.96
N ILE A 128 23.72 7.67 34.10
CA ILE A 128 23.04 6.48 33.61
C ILE A 128 23.06 6.48 32.08
N ARG A 129 23.78 5.52 31.49
CA ARG A 129 23.80 5.29 30.04
C ARG A 129 23.12 3.96 29.74
N PHE A 130 22.15 4.01 28.84
CA PHE A 130 21.47 2.83 28.32
C PHE A 130 21.85 2.65 26.86
N ASP A 131 22.45 1.51 26.53
CA ASP A 131 22.63 1.10 25.14
C ASP A 131 21.39 0.32 24.71
N ALA A 132 20.39 1.07 24.22
CA ALA A 132 19.10 0.51 23.82
C ALA A 132 19.13 -0.13 22.42
N GLY A 133 20.17 0.10 21.61
CA GLY A 133 20.26 -0.38 20.24
C GLY A 133 20.17 -1.91 20.13
N PRO A 134 21.01 -2.67 20.85
CA PRO A 134 20.95 -4.14 20.84
C PRO A 134 19.60 -4.69 21.33
N VAL A 135 19.03 -4.08 22.38
CA VAL A 135 17.74 -4.48 22.95
C VAL A 135 16.62 -4.25 21.94
N ALA A 136 16.55 -3.06 21.36
CA ALA A 136 15.55 -2.72 20.37
C ALA A 136 15.63 -3.60 19.12
N ARG A 137 16.84 -3.88 18.62
CA ARG A 137 17.03 -4.81 17.49
C ARG A 137 16.61 -6.23 17.83
N GLY A 138 16.85 -6.71 19.04
CA GLY A 138 16.41 -8.03 19.47
C GLY A 138 14.89 -8.10 19.67
N LEU A 139 14.27 -7.07 20.25
CA LEU A 139 12.81 -6.98 20.39
C LEU A 139 12.13 -6.88 19.02
N LEU A 140 12.71 -6.13 18.08
CA LEU A 140 12.21 -6.07 16.72
C LEU A 140 12.24 -7.46 16.06
N ARG A 141 13.36 -8.18 16.14
CA ARG A 141 13.45 -9.54 15.59
C ARG A 141 12.45 -10.48 16.22
N GLY A 142 12.33 -10.46 17.55
CA GLY A 142 11.32 -11.23 18.27
C GLY A 142 9.90 -10.91 17.83
N GLY A 143 9.58 -9.63 17.67
CA GLY A 143 8.28 -9.17 17.17
C GLY A 143 8.01 -9.64 15.74
N LEU A 144 8.97 -9.50 14.82
CA LEU A 144 8.85 -9.97 13.44
C LEU A 144 8.67 -11.49 13.36
N ASP A 145 9.40 -12.24 14.19
CA ASP A 145 9.23 -13.69 14.31
C ASP A 145 7.85 -14.05 14.87
N LEU A 146 7.33 -13.28 15.83
CA LEU A 146 5.99 -13.47 16.37
C LEU A 146 4.92 -13.24 15.29
N LEU A 147 5.03 -12.16 14.51
CA LEU A 147 4.13 -11.89 13.39
C LEU A 147 4.14 -13.04 12.37
N ARG A 148 5.33 -13.58 12.08
CA ARG A 148 5.46 -14.73 11.19
C ARG A 148 4.80 -15.99 11.76
N GLN A 149 5.05 -16.30 13.03
CA GLN A 149 4.49 -17.49 13.69
C GLN A 149 2.97 -17.40 13.89
N GLY A 150 2.46 -16.20 14.15
CA GLY A 150 1.03 -15.94 14.33
C GLY A 150 0.23 -15.85 13.04
N GLY A 151 0.85 -16.04 11.87
CA GLY A 151 0.15 -15.96 10.59
C GLY A 151 -0.25 -14.55 10.17
N PHE A 152 0.37 -13.50 10.74
CA PHE A 152 0.01 -12.11 10.46
C PHE A 152 0.03 -11.76 8.99
N TYR A 153 1.04 -12.21 8.25
CA TYR A 153 1.19 -11.88 6.84
C TYR A 153 0.15 -12.58 5.96
N GLU A 154 -0.32 -13.77 6.34
CA GLU A 154 -1.43 -14.45 5.68
C GLU A 154 -2.73 -13.72 5.97
N TRP A 155 -2.95 -13.38 7.24
CA TRP A 155 -4.09 -12.59 7.68
C TRP A 155 -4.18 -11.24 6.96
N VAL A 156 -3.09 -10.47 6.86
CA VAL A 156 -3.10 -9.17 6.14
C VAL A 156 -3.46 -9.35 4.67
N VAL A 157 -2.94 -10.40 4.02
CA VAL A 157 -3.28 -10.66 2.61
C VAL A 157 -4.78 -10.92 2.49
N ASP A 158 -5.33 -11.85 3.26
CA ASP A 158 -6.72 -12.27 3.09
C ASP A 158 -7.75 -11.29 3.67
N ALA A 159 -7.43 -10.62 4.78
CA ALA A 159 -8.35 -9.75 5.51
C ALA A 159 -8.30 -8.28 5.09
N GLU A 160 -7.18 -7.82 4.52
CA GLU A 160 -6.98 -6.40 4.18
C GLU A 160 -6.68 -6.21 2.68
N ILE A 161 -5.69 -6.91 2.14
CA ILE A 161 -5.22 -6.67 0.76
C ILE A 161 -6.25 -7.15 -0.26
N LEU A 162 -6.72 -8.40 -0.16
CA LEU A 162 -7.65 -8.95 -1.15
C LEU A 162 -9.01 -8.24 -1.18
N PRO A 163 -9.64 -7.90 -0.04
CA PRO A 163 -10.87 -7.12 -0.05
C PRO A 163 -10.69 -5.76 -0.71
N ALA A 164 -9.59 -5.06 -0.40
CA ALA A 164 -9.30 -3.77 -1.02
C ALA A 164 -9.11 -3.91 -2.54
N VAL A 165 -8.37 -4.93 -2.98
CA VAL A 165 -8.18 -5.23 -4.41
C VAL A 165 -9.50 -5.52 -5.11
N GLY A 166 -10.40 -6.28 -4.46
CA GLY A 166 -11.73 -6.57 -4.99
C GLY A 166 -12.53 -5.30 -5.25
N GLU A 167 -12.59 -4.39 -4.27
CA GLU A 167 -13.25 -3.09 -4.41
C GLU A 167 -12.66 -2.25 -5.57
N TYR A 168 -11.33 -2.15 -5.65
CA TYR A 168 -10.68 -1.46 -6.77
C TYR A 168 -10.93 -2.12 -8.13
N SER A 169 -11.02 -3.44 -8.17
CA SER A 169 -11.22 -4.18 -9.42
C SER A 169 -12.61 -3.95 -10.02
N GLU A 170 -13.65 -3.86 -9.18
CA GLU A 170 -15.01 -3.52 -9.61
C GLU A 170 -15.09 -2.06 -10.06
N ASP A 171 -14.57 -1.14 -9.25
CA ASP A 171 -14.78 0.30 -9.44
C ASP A 171 -13.89 0.93 -10.51
N ALA A 172 -12.61 0.53 -10.59
CA ALA A 172 -11.63 1.19 -11.45
C ALA A 172 -11.28 0.39 -12.71
N LEU A 173 -11.23 -0.94 -12.60
CA LEU A 173 -10.79 -1.82 -13.68
C LEU A 173 -11.92 -2.53 -14.40
N SER A 174 -13.17 -2.44 -13.91
CA SER A 174 -14.32 -3.22 -14.41
C SER A 174 -13.98 -4.70 -14.71
N ALA A 175 -13.04 -5.24 -13.94
CA ALA A 175 -12.47 -6.57 -14.11
C ALA A 175 -13.15 -7.53 -13.14
N ASP A 176 -13.10 -8.83 -13.44
CA ASP A 176 -13.61 -9.85 -12.53
C ASP A 176 -12.81 -9.85 -11.20
N PRO A 177 -13.44 -9.54 -10.06
CA PRO A 177 -12.73 -9.41 -8.78
C PRO A 177 -12.07 -10.71 -8.33
N GLU A 178 -12.71 -11.85 -8.60
CA GLU A 178 -12.13 -13.16 -8.29
C GLU A 178 -10.83 -13.39 -9.06
N PHE A 179 -10.78 -12.98 -10.33
CA PHE A 179 -9.62 -13.11 -11.17
C PHE A 179 -8.45 -12.22 -10.68
N VAL A 180 -8.72 -10.95 -10.38
CA VAL A 180 -7.68 -10.02 -9.87
C VAL A 180 -7.17 -10.49 -8.49
N ALA A 181 -8.07 -10.95 -7.62
CA ALA A 181 -7.70 -11.50 -6.32
C ALA A 181 -6.83 -12.76 -6.46
N GLN A 182 -7.07 -13.62 -7.45
CA GLN A 182 -6.22 -14.79 -7.70
C GLN A 182 -4.79 -14.39 -8.08
N ILE A 183 -4.63 -13.42 -8.99
CA ILE A 183 -3.31 -12.88 -9.34
C ILE A 183 -2.65 -12.32 -8.09
N VAL A 184 -3.35 -11.47 -7.34
CA VAL A 184 -2.78 -10.84 -6.14
C VAL A 184 -2.37 -11.88 -5.09
N ARG A 185 -3.11 -12.97 -4.89
CA ARG A 185 -2.68 -14.06 -3.98
C ARG A 185 -1.38 -14.73 -4.40
N GLN A 186 -1.16 -14.89 -5.71
CA GLN A 186 0.05 -15.51 -6.23
C GLN A 186 1.23 -14.56 -6.22
N VAL A 187 0.96 -13.27 -6.43
CA VAL A 187 1.96 -12.21 -6.46
C VAL A 187 2.31 -11.80 -5.05
N ILE A 188 1.37 -11.36 -4.23
CA ILE A 188 1.58 -10.94 -2.85
C ILE A 188 1.44 -12.16 -1.93
N THR A 189 2.48 -12.98 -1.88
CA THR A 189 2.51 -14.12 -0.96
C THR A 189 2.86 -13.67 0.47
N PRO A 190 2.38 -14.38 1.51
CA PRO A 190 2.73 -14.07 2.90
C PRO A 190 4.25 -14.01 3.14
N GLY A 191 5.00 -14.88 2.47
CA GLY A 191 6.46 -14.92 2.58
C GLY A 191 7.18 -13.69 2.03
N TRP A 192 6.68 -13.09 0.95
CA TRP A 192 7.24 -11.84 0.44
C TRP A 192 6.83 -10.64 1.25
N LEU A 193 5.59 -10.60 1.72
CA LEU A 193 5.14 -9.53 2.59
C LEU A 193 6.00 -9.50 3.86
N ALA A 194 6.28 -10.68 4.43
CA ALA A 194 7.23 -10.83 5.54
C ALA A 194 8.62 -10.28 5.18
N ALA A 195 9.21 -10.74 4.08
CA ALA A 195 10.54 -10.29 3.65
C ALA A 195 10.60 -8.76 3.44
N THR A 196 9.56 -8.19 2.83
CA THR A 196 9.46 -6.74 2.55
C THR A 196 9.36 -5.94 3.86
N VAL A 197 8.48 -6.35 4.78
CA VAL A 197 8.34 -5.68 6.09
C VAL A 197 9.64 -5.76 6.88
N GLU A 198 10.30 -6.92 6.89
CA GLU A 198 11.55 -7.13 7.61
C GLU A 198 12.72 -6.34 7.02
N GLU A 199 12.80 -6.22 5.70
CA GLU A 199 13.77 -5.37 5.01
C GLU A 199 13.60 -3.89 5.37
N VAL A 200 12.36 -3.44 5.55
CA VAL A 200 12.03 -2.06 5.91
C VAL A 200 12.23 -1.78 7.39
N ALA A 201 11.96 -2.75 8.26
CA ALA A 201 11.95 -2.53 9.71
C ALA A 201 13.36 -2.27 10.29
N VAL A 202 14.39 -2.94 9.78
CA VAL A 202 15.76 -2.81 10.30
C VAL A 202 16.35 -1.40 10.07
N PRO A 203 16.34 -0.84 8.84
CA PRO A 203 16.82 0.52 8.60
C PRO A 203 16.10 1.60 9.41
N VAL A 204 14.81 1.40 9.71
CA VAL A 204 14.03 2.33 10.56
C VAL A 204 14.58 2.35 11.98
N VAL A 205 14.88 1.18 12.56
CA VAL A 205 15.50 1.09 13.89
C VAL A 205 16.86 1.77 13.90
N ASP A 206 17.71 1.50 12.91
CA ASP A 206 19.05 2.09 12.83
C ASP A 206 18.98 3.63 12.74
N TYR A 207 18.01 4.18 12.02
CA TYR A 207 17.77 5.62 11.96
C TYR A 207 17.29 6.20 13.30
N VAL A 208 16.33 5.55 13.97
CA VAL A 208 15.77 6.01 15.25
C VAL A 208 16.86 6.09 16.33
N PHE A 209 17.81 5.15 16.34
CA PHE A 209 18.93 5.16 17.28
C PHE A 209 20.14 5.97 16.81
N GLY A 210 20.04 6.66 15.67
CA GLY A 210 21.10 7.52 15.14
C GLY A 210 22.32 6.77 14.62
N GLU A 211 22.18 5.47 14.32
CA GLU A 211 23.20 4.66 13.65
C GLU A 211 23.24 4.95 12.14
N SER A 212 22.15 5.49 11.59
CA SER A 212 22.06 6.00 10.22
C SER A 212 21.52 7.43 10.16
N GLU A 213 22.03 8.23 9.22
CA GLU A 213 21.52 9.60 8.96
C GLU A 213 20.20 9.61 8.15
N GLY A 214 19.80 8.47 7.60
CA GLY A 214 18.55 8.31 6.85
C GLY A 214 18.30 6.86 6.43
N PHE A 215 17.12 6.60 5.89
CA PHE A 215 16.78 5.31 5.29
C PHE A 215 15.93 5.53 4.03
N ALA A 216 15.98 4.57 3.12
CA ALA A 216 15.12 4.53 1.94
C ALA A 216 14.29 3.25 2.01
N ILE A 217 12.97 3.40 1.93
CA ILE A 217 12.04 2.29 1.80
C ILE A 217 11.91 2.01 0.30
N ARG A 218 12.22 0.78 -0.11
CA ARG A 218 11.95 0.30 -1.47
C ARG A 218 11.02 -0.90 -1.35
N VAL A 219 9.79 -0.71 -1.80
CA VAL A 219 8.84 -1.81 -1.96
C VAL A 219 8.81 -2.14 -3.44
N GLY A 220 9.22 -3.36 -3.77
CA GLY A 220 9.23 -3.86 -5.13
C GLY A 220 8.93 -5.35 -5.15
N LEU A 221 8.39 -5.83 -6.27
CA LEU A 221 8.24 -7.27 -6.48
C LEU A 221 9.63 -7.90 -6.62
N SER A 222 9.84 -9.06 -6.00
CA SER A 222 11.07 -9.81 -6.21
C SER A 222 11.10 -10.43 -7.60
N GLU A 223 12.28 -10.80 -8.11
CA GLU A 223 12.43 -11.46 -9.42
C GLU A 223 11.49 -12.67 -9.56
N SER A 224 11.35 -13.47 -8.49
CA SER A 224 10.45 -14.62 -8.48
C SER A 224 8.98 -14.23 -8.57
N GLN A 225 8.57 -13.15 -7.91
CA GLN A 225 7.18 -12.72 -7.92
C GLN A 225 6.78 -12.07 -9.21
N ALA A 226 7.66 -11.27 -9.78
CA ALA A 226 7.38 -10.70 -11.07
C ALA A 226 7.43 -11.73 -12.20
N ALA A 227 8.24 -12.78 -12.05
CA ALA A 227 8.12 -13.96 -12.90
C ALA A 227 6.76 -14.65 -12.74
N VAL A 228 6.20 -14.71 -11.52
CA VAL A 228 4.84 -15.23 -11.26
C VAL A 228 3.78 -14.32 -11.87
N VAL A 229 3.88 -12.99 -11.74
CA VAL A 229 2.99 -12.04 -12.43
C VAL A 229 3.02 -12.32 -13.93
N ALA A 230 4.22 -12.36 -14.52
CA ALA A 230 4.38 -12.54 -15.95
C ALA A 230 3.91 -13.92 -16.43
N SER A 231 4.12 -14.99 -15.65
CA SER A 231 3.64 -16.33 -15.99
C SER A 231 2.15 -16.47 -15.83
N GLU A 232 1.55 -15.93 -14.76
CA GLU A 232 0.11 -16.05 -14.50
C GLU A 232 -0.72 -15.16 -15.43
N VAL A 233 -0.24 -13.95 -15.74
CA VAL A 233 -0.84 -13.13 -16.80
C VAL A 233 -0.73 -13.84 -18.16
N ALA A 234 0.32 -14.63 -18.41
CA ALA A 234 0.47 -15.36 -19.67
C ALA A 234 -0.24 -16.73 -19.72
N GLU A 235 -0.42 -17.42 -18.57
CA GLU A 235 -1.01 -18.76 -18.48
C GLU A 235 -2.52 -18.72 -18.18
N THR A 236 -2.95 -17.75 -17.37
CA THR A 236 -4.32 -17.70 -16.82
C THR A 236 -5.22 -16.74 -17.60
N LEU A 237 -4.68 -15.68 -18.23
CA LEU A 237 -5.42 -14.92 -19.24
C LEU A 237 -5.16 -15.51 -20.62
N PRO A 238 -6.15 -16.16 -21.27
CA PRO A 238 -6.04 -16.41 -22.70
C PRO A 238 -5.79 -15.06 -23.40
N GLY A 239 -4.93 -15.05 -24.43
CA GLY A 239 -4.50 -13.81 -25.10
C GLY A 239 -5.66 -12.89 -25.50
N GLU A 240 -6.85 -13.44 -25.81
CA GLU A 240 -8.06 -12.66 -26.13
C GLU A 240 -8.59 -11.81 -24.95
N GLU A 241 -8.42 -12.25 -23.71
CA GLU A 241 -8.96 -11.59 -22.50
C GLU A 241 -8.04 -10.47 -22.01
N LEU A 242 -6.71 -10.69 -22.06
CA LEU A 242 -5.71 -9.63 -21.88
C LEU A 242 -5.84 -8.55 -22.97
N VAL A 243 -6.04 -8.96 -24.22
CA VAL A 243 -6.31 -8.04 -25.33
C VAL A 243 -7.58 -7.23 -25.06
N GLY A 244 -8.63 -7.86 -24.53
CA GLY A 244 -9.87 -7.19 -24.12
C GLY A 244 -9.64 -6.12 -23.05
N LEU A 245 -8.88 -6.45 -22.00
CA LEU A 245 -8.57 -5.53 -20.90
C LEU A 245 -7.75 -4.33 -21.37
N VAL A 246 -6.66 -4.56 -22.09
CA VAL A 246 -5.80 -3.45 -22.57
C VAL A 246 -6.57 -2.59 -23.59
N ARG A 247 -7.39 -3.19 -24.45
CA ARG A 247 -8.24 -2.46 -25.38
C ARG A 247 -9.24 -1.55 -24.65
N THR A 248 -9.89 -2.07 -23.61
CA THR A 248 -10.96 -1.37 -22.89
C THR A 248 -10.42 -0.31 -21.93
N HIS A 249 -9.36 -0.63 -21.18
CA HIS A 249 -8.90 0.22 -20.08
C HIS A 249 -7.65 1.05 -20.38
N VAL A 250 -6.91 0.73 -21.44
CA VAL A 250 -5.69 1.48 -21.81
C VAL A 250 -5.90 2.22 -23.14
N LEU A 251 -6.25 1.49 -24.20
CA LEU A 251 -6.31 2.08 -25.54
C LEU A 251 -7.57 2.93 -25.74
N THR A 252 -8.74 2.49 -25.26
CA THR A 252 -9.99 3.24 -25.40
C THR A 252 -9.93 4.62 -24.75
N PRO A 253 -9.55 4.77 -23.46
CA PRO A 253 -9.45 6.10 -22.83
C PRO A 253 -8.37 6.97 -23.49
N ALA A 254 -7.20 6.41 -23.83
CA ALA A 254 -6.16 7.17 -24.51
C ALA A 254 -6.63 7.73 -25.87
N ILE A 255 -7.34 6.94 -26.66
CA ILE A 255 -7.93 7.40 -27.93
C ILE A 255 -9.04 8.42 -27.68
N ALA A 256 -9.88 8.21 -26.67
CA ALA A 256 -10.96 9.12 -26.32
C ALA A 256 -10.45 10.51 -25.90
N ASP A 257 -9.35 10.58 -25.16
CA ASP A 257 -8.72 11.85 -24.76
C ASP A 257 -8.17 12.65 -25.95
N GLU A 258 -7.58 11.96 -26.94
CA GLU A 258 -7.13 12.60 -28.19
C GLU A 258 -8.32 13.15 -28.99
N ILE A 259 -9.45 12.43 -29.01
CA ILE A 259 -10.67 12.90 -29.68
C ILE A 259 -11.30 14.09 -28.94
N ASN A 260 -11.33 14.06 -27.60
CA ASN A 260 -11.83 15.17 -26.78
C ASN A 260 -10.99 16.44 -26.94
N SER A 261 -9.74 16.31 -27.38
CA SER A 261 -8.83 17.43 -27.63
C SER A 261 -9.07 18.14 -28.96
N ILE A 262 -10.02 17.66 -29.78
CA ILE A 262 -10.41 18.31 -31.04
C ILE A 262 -11.21 19.59 -30.73
N GLU A 263 -10.56 20.74 -30.85
CA GLU A 263 -11.24 22.04 -30.83
C GLU A 263 -12.08 22.21 -32.11
N ASP A 264 -13.41 22.21 -31.95
CA ASP A 264 -14.42 22.54 -32.97
C ASP A 264 -14.45 21.58 -34.19
N PRO A 265 -15.21 20.48 -34.13
CA PRO A 265 -15.43 19.63 -35.28
C PRO A 265 -16.18 20.44 -36.33
N GLN A 266 -15.59 20.63 -37.51
CA GLN A 266 -16.09 21.50 -38.58
C GLN A 266 -17.47 21.09 -39.13
N LEU A 267 -18.05 20.02 -38.59
CA LEU A 267 -19.20 19.29 -39.10
C LEU A 267 -20.42 19.39 -38.18
N GLY A 268 -20.33 20.08 -37.04
CA GLY A 268 -21.45 20.26 -36.10
C GLY A 268 -21.98 18.95 -35.47
N PHE A 269 -21.25 17.86 -35.67
CA PHE A 269 -21.53 16.52 -35.15
C PHE A 269 -20.19 15.92 -34.71
N THR A 270 -20.15 15.39 -33.50
CA THR A 270 -19.01 14.62 -32.95
C THR A 270 -19.54 13.26 -32.53
N PRO A 271 -19.08 12.17 -33.14
CA PRO A 271 -19.39 10.84 -32.63
C PRO A 271 -18.83 10.71 -31.20
N PRO A 272 -19.51 9.99 -30.30
CA PRO A 272 -19.00 9.77 -28.94
C PRO A 272 -17.56 9.23 -28.97
N PRO A 273 -16.61 9.80 -28.23
CA PRO A 273 -15.22 9.37 -28.24
C PRO A 273 -15.04 7.86 -28.01
N GLU A 274 -15.87 7.28 -27.14
CA GLU A 274 -15.86 5.85 -26.83
C GLU A 274 -16.33 5.00 -28.03
N ALA A 275 -17.30 5.50 -28.79
CA ALA A 275 -17.80 4.81 -29.98
C ALA A 275 -16.78 4.85 -31.13
N VAL A 276 -16.03 5.95 -31.25
CA VAL A 276 -14.92 6.09 -32.20
C VAL A 276 -13.77 5.17 -31.81
N ALA A 277 -13.36 5.18 -30.54
CA ALA A 277 -12.34 4.29 -30.03
C ALA A 277 -12.72 2.81 -30.25
N ALA A 278 -13.96 2.43 -29.97
CA ALA A 278 -14.47 1.09 -30.25
C ALA A 278 -14.43 0.75 -31.74
N ALA A 279 -14.75 1.68 -32.64
CA ALA A 279 -14.70 1.47 -34.09
C ALA A 279 -13.26 1.37 -34.64
N ILE A 280 -12.30 2.02 -33.99
CA ILE A 280 -10.87 1.88 -34.32
C ILE A 280 -10.35 0.53 -33.84
N LEU A 281 -10.81 0.09 -32.67
CA LEU A 281 -10.35 -1.13 -32.02
C LEU A 281 -11.17 -2.38 -32.39
N SER A 282 -12.27 -2.25 -33.14
CA SER A 282 -13.15 -3.36 -33.54
C SER A 282 -12.56 -4.21 -34.65
N ASP A 283 -11.70 -3.64 -35.51
CA ASP A 283 -11.10 -4.40 -36.60
C ASP A 283 -9.97 -5.31 -36.10
N SER A 284 -10.33 -6.58 -35.87
CA SER A 284 -9.41 -7.68 -35.61
C SER A 284 -8.60 -8.09 -36.84
N SER A 285 -8.93 -7.61 -38.04
CA SER A 285 -8.31 -8.12 -39.28
C SER A 285 -6.87 -7.67 -39.49
N SER A 286 -6.46 -6.54 -38.88
CA SER A 286 -5.10 -6.02 -39.05
C SER A 286 -4.03 -6.80 -38.25
N GLY A 287 -4.41 -7.55 -37.20
CA GLY A 287 -3.50 -8.29 -36.31
C GLY A 287 -2.34 -7.45 -35.76
N SER A 288 -2.42 -6.12 -35.88
CA SER A 288 -1.31 -5.19 -35.62
C SER A 288 -1.29 -4.82 -34.14
N ILE A 289 -2.47 -4.57 -33.56
CA ILE A 289 -2.62 -4.29 -32.13
C ILE A 289 -2.30 -5.55 -31.31
N GLU A 290 -2.81 -6.71 -31.70
CA GLU A 290 -2.55 -7.99 -31.00
C GLU A 290 -1.04 -8.30 -30.89
N ARG A 291 -0.28 -8.16 -31.99
CA ARG A 291 1.18 -8.35 -31.96
C ARG A 291 1.92 -7.31 -31.11
N GLN A 292 1.38 -6.09 -31.02
CA GLN A 292 1.94 -5.03 -30.18
C GLN A 292 1.59 -5.24 -28.70
N LEU A 293 0.43 -5.84 -28.42
CA LEU A 293 0.01 -6.23 -27.07
C LEU A 293 0.89 -7.34 -26.49
N ASP A 294 1.32 -8.30 -27.30
CA ASP A 294 2.32 -9.30 -26.87
C ASP A 294 3.65 -8.63 -26.48
N SER A 295 4.08 -7.59 -27.21
CA SER A 295 5.28 -6.83 -26.89
C SER A 295 5.09 -6.00 -25.62
N PHE A 296 3.95 -5.32 -25.50
CA PHE A 296 3.54 -4.57 -24.31
C PHE A 296 3.57 -5.44 -23.06
N ALA A 297 2.94 -6.61 -23.10
CA ALA A 297 2.89 -7.54 -21.98
C ALA A 297 4.28 -8.04 -21.59
N ASN A 298 5.14 -8.33 -22.57
CA ASN A 298 6.52 -8.74 -22.32
C ASN A 298 7.39 -7.62 -21.72
N GLU A 299 7.25 -6.38 -22.20
CA GLU A 299 7.98 -5.22 -21.70
C GLU A 299 7.51 -4.83 -20.29
N LEU A 300 6.20 -4.77 -20.06
CA LEU A 300 5.62 -4.54 -18.74
C LEU A 300 6.04 -5.63 -17.75
N GLY A 301 6.00 -6.90 -18.18
CA GLY A 301 6.52 -8.02 -17.38
C GLY A 301 8.04 -7.99 -17.19
N GLY A 302 8.79 -7.29 -18.05
CA GLY A 302 10.20 -7.00 -17.87
C GLY A 302 10.44 -5.97 -16.76
N TYR A 303 9.69 -4.87 -16.81
CA TYR A 303 9.74 -3.76 -15.87
C TYR A 303 9.26 -4.15 -14.48
N LEU A 304 8.08 -4.79 -14.37
CA LEU A 304 7.57 -5.29 -13.09
C LEU A 304 8.52 -6.29 -12.43
N ALA A 305 9.37 -6.96 -13.23
CA ALA A 305 10.41 -7.86 -12.76
C ALA A 305 11.74 -7.22 -12.40
N GLY A 306 11.83 -5.88 -12.46
CA GLY A 306 13.07 -5.17 -12.22
C GLY A 306 14.18 -5.53 -13.22
N ARG A 307 13.82 -6.15 -14.36
CA ARG A 307 14.78 -6.47 -15.45
C ARG A 307 15.05 -5.24 -16.33
N SER A 308 14.16 -4.25 -16.27
CA SER A 308 14.38 -2.93 -16.84
C SER A 308 14.09 -1.86 -15.79
N ASP A 309 14.87 -0.78 -15.83
CA ASP A 309 14.69 0.39 -14.95
C ASP A 309 13.50 1.27 -15.39
N GLY A 310 12.81 0.90 -16.47
CA GLY A 310 11.69 1.65 -17.02
C GLY A 310 10.94 0.84 -18.09
N PHE A 311 9.76 1.34 -18.44
CA PHE A 311 8.88 0.79 -19.46
C PHE A 311 8.47 1.90 -20.43
N SER A 312 8.54 1.62 -21.74
CA SER A 312 8.03 2.51 -22.78
C SER A 312 7.60 1.72 -24.00
N THR A 313 6.30 1.50 -24.16
CA THR A 313 5.72 0.90 -25.36
C THR A 313 5.09 1.98 -26.23
N GLN A 314 5.22 1.82 -27.55
CA GLN A 314 4.44 2.59 -28.52
C GLN A 314 3.47 1.68 -29.27
N PHE A 315 2.20 2.08 -29.30
CA PHE A 315 1.20 1.49 -30.17
C PHE A 315 1.13 2.29 -31.48
N ASP A 316 1.44 1.64 -32.59
CA ASP A 316 1.30 2.14 -33.96
C ASP A 316 -0.11 1.81 -34.48
N PHE A 317 -0.87 2.87 -34.73
CA PHE A 317 -2.24 2.84 -35.20
C PHE A 317 -2.37 3.04 -36.72
N THR A 318 -1.27 3.26 -37.45
CA THR A 318 -1.31 3.61 -38.89
C THR A 318 -2.17 2.62 -39.70
N ALA A 319 -1.88 1.33 -39.57
CA ALA A 319 -2.63 0.29 -40.27
C ALA A 319 -4.06 0.11 -39.73
N THR A 320 -4.25 0.34 -38.42
CA THR A 320 -5.56 0.23 -37.78
C THR A 320 -6.50 1.34 -38.22
N LYS A 321 -6.01 2.58 -38.37
CA LYS A 321 -6.78 3.71 -38.90
C LYS A 321 -7.26 3.47 -40.32
N ASP A 322 -6.39 2.93 -41.18
CA ASP A 322 -6.72 2.61 -42.57
C ASP A 322 -7.85 1.56 -42.64
N SER A 323 -7.79 0.53 -41.80
CA SER A 323 -8.85 -0.46 -41.67
C SER A 323 -10.15 0.12 -41.09
N ALA A 324 -10.03 0.93 -40.04
CA ALA A 324 -11.15 1.48 -39.28
C ALA A 324 -11.95 2.52 -40.08
N ARG A 325 -11.39 3.10 -41.14
CA ARG A 325 -12.03 4.15 -41.95
C ARG A 325 -13.44 3.79 -42.39
N SER A 326 -13.64 2.58 -42.92
CA SER A 326 -14.96 2.15 -43.39
C SER A 326 -15.99 1.97 -42.26
N GLU A 327 -15.51 1.56 -41.08
CA GLU A 327 -16.33 1.34 -39.90
C GLU A 327 -16.67 2.67 -39.21
N LEU A 328 -15.73 3.61 -39.19
CA LEU A 328 -15.94 4.99 -38.76
C LEU A 328 -16.92 5.73 -39.67
N GLU A 329 -16.79 5.58 -41.00
CA GLU A 329 -17.73 6.17 -41.95
C GLU A 329 -19.15 5.64 -41.73
N SER A 330 -19.29 4.33 -41.45
CA SER A 330 -20.56 3.71 -41.09
C SER A 330 -21.11 4.22 -39.74
N LEU A 331 -20.25 4.43 -38.74
CA LEU A 331 -20.63 5.01 -37.45
C LEU A 331 -21.14 6.44 -37.62
N VAL A 332 -20.39 7.28 -38.33
CA VAL A 332 -20.76 8.66 -38.62
C VAL A 332 -22.08 8.73 -39.39
N ARG A 333 -22.22 7.93 -40.45
CA ARG A 333 -23.45 7.86 -41.26
C ARG A 333 -24.67 7.47 -40.41
N ARG A 334 -24.54 6.46 -39.55
CA ARG A 334 -25.62 6.05 -38.64
C ARG A 334 -26.01 7.16 -37.68
N GLN A 335 -25.04 7.92 -37.18
CA GLN A 335 -25.36 9.01 -36.27
C GLN A 335 -26.02 10.19 -36.98
N ILE A 336 -25.52 10.59 -38.16
CA ILE A 336 -26.19 11.60 -38.99
C ILE A 336 -27.63 11.17 -39.32
N LEU A 337 -27.84 9.91 -39.69
CA LEU A 337 -29.19 9.37 -39.93
C LEU A 337 -30.08 9.47 -38.69
N THR A 338 -29.55 9.14 -37.51
CA THR A 338 -30.29 9.23 -36.24
C THR A 338 -30.72 10.68 -35.95
N GLU A 339 -29.83 11.64 -36.20
CA GLU A 339 -30.14 13.07 -36.07
C GLU A 339 -31.21 13.50 -37.09
N LEU A 340 -31.09 13.08 -38.36
CA LEU A 340 -32.08 13.36 -39.40
C LEU A 340 -33.46 12.77 -39.12
N GLU A 341 -33.53 11.55 -38.57
CA GLU A 341 -34.77 10.90 -38.14
C GLU A 341 -35.46 11.63 -36.98
N SER A 342 -34.69 12.35 -36.16
CA SER A 342 -35.22 13.13 -35.04
C SER A 342 -35.86 14.46 -35.46
N LEU A 343 -35.65 14.88 -36.71
CA LEU A 343 -36.11 16.18 -37.20
C LEU A 343 -37.63 16.23 -37.43
N PRO A 344 -38.29 17.36 -37.10
CA PRO A 344 -39.70 17.56 -37.40
C PRO A 344 -39.93 17.74 -38.91
N GLN A 345 -41.14 17.42 -39.40
CA GLN A 345 -41.52 17.73 -40.79
C GLN A 345 -41.62 19.24 -41.02
N CYS A 346 -41.12 19.71 -42.16
CA CYS A 346 -41.17 21.13 -42.51
C CYS A 346 -42.61 21.64 -42.64
N SER A 347 -42.87 22.81 -42.04
CA SER A 347 -44.22 23.37 -41.93
C SER A 347 -44.71 24.09 -43.21
N GLY A 348 -43.80 24.40 -44.13
CA GLY A 348 -44.11 25.06 -45.39
C GLY A 348 -43.00 24.96 -46.45
N GLN A 349 -43.33 25.33 -47.68
CA GLN A 349 -42.46 25.18 -48.86
C GLN A 349 -41.17 26.02 -48.77
N THR A 350 -41.18 27.14 -48.05
CA THR A 350 -40.00 27.98 -47.80
C THR A 350 -38.98 27.28 -46.90
N ASP A 351 -39.46 26.57 -45.88
CA ASP A 351 -38.61 25.80 -44.95
C ASP A 351 -38.00 24.58 -45.67
N SER A 352 -38.75 23.95 -46.58
CA SER A 352 -38.27 22.83 -47.39
C SER A 352 -37.15 23.23 -48.36
N ILE A 353 -37.16 24.45 -48.90
CA ILE A 353 -36.10 24.95 -49.78
C ILE A 353 -34.83 25.26 -48.95
N GLY A 354 -34.98 25.80 -47.74
CA GLY A 354 -33.86 26.04 -46.83
C GLY A 354 -33.21 24.74 -46.32
N ALA A 355 -34.00 23.70 -46.06
CA ALA A 355 -33.51 22.39 -45.62
C ALA A 355 -32.68 21.63 -46.66
N VAL A 356 -32.81 21.98 -47.95
CA VAL A 356 -32.10 21.34 -49.08
C VAL A 356 -31.06 22.28 -49.71
N ALA A 357 -31.09 23.58 -49.36
CA ALA A 357 -30.11 24.56 -49.82
C ALA A 357 -28.80 24.37 -49.05
N GLY A 358 -27.91 23.55 -49.61
CA GLY A 358 -26.61 23.23 -49.01
C GLY A 358 -25.77 24.46 -48.71
N GLU A 359 -25.50 24.69 -47.42
CA GLU A 359 -24.32 25.43 -46.99
C GLU A 359 -23.08 24.53 -47.15
N SER A 360 -21.90 25.13 -47.27
CA SER A 360 -20.63 24.39 -47.39
C SER A 360 -19.70 24.92 -46.29
N PRO A 361 -19.39 24.12 -45.25
CA PRO A 361 -19.78 22.71 -45.05
C PRO A 361 -21.30 22.55 -44.76
N PRO A 362 -21.90 21.40 -45.13
CA PRO A 362 -23.32 21.15 -44.93
C PRO A 362 -23.63 20.97 -43.44
N THR A 363 -24.38 21.91 -42.87
CA THR A 363 -24.96 21.82 -41.54
C THR A 363 -26.29 21.05 -41.59
N LEU A 364 -26.59 20.27 -40.55
CA LEU A 364 -27.87 19.56 -40.43
C LEU A 364 -29.06 20.53 -40.60
N PRO A 365 -30.12 20.14 -41.36
CA PRO A 365 -31.26 21.00 -41.58
C PRO A 365 -32.15 21.06 -40.34
N THR A 366 -32.93 22.11 -40.18
CA THR A 366 -33.84 22.26 -39.03
C THR A 366 -35.14 21.45 -39.15
N CYS A 367 -35.45 20.91 -40.33
CA CYS A 367 -36.66 20.12 -40.58
C CYS A 367 -36.50 19.20 -41.81
N LEU A 368 -37.33 18.17 -41.90
CA LEU A 368 -37.34 17.22 -43.02
C LEU A 368 -38.45 17.56 -44.04
N PRO A 369 -38.16 17.65 -45.35
CA PRO A 369 -39.17 17.82 -46.39
C PRO A 369 -40.14 16.61 -46.45
N PRO A 370 -41.45 16.82 -46.70
CA PRO A 370 -42.45 15.75 -46.67
C PRO A 370 -42.31 14.66 -47.75
N GLU A 371 -41.48 14.88 -48.78
CA GLU A 371 -41.25 13.95 -49.89
C GLU A 371 -39.84 13.35 -49.93
N VAL A 372 -38.99 13.66 -48.94
CA VAL A 372 -37.59 13.19 -48.89
C VAL A 372 -37.41 12.34 -47.64
N THR A 373 -36.89 11.12 -47.77
CA THR A 373 -36.56 10.31 -46.59
C THR A 373 -35.21 10.72 -45.99
N PRO A 374 -34.98 10.45 -44.69
CA PRO A 374 -33.67 10.65 -44.07
C PRO A 374 -32.55 9.91 -44.83
N GLU A 375 -32.81 8.70 -45.34
CA GLU A 375 -31.80 7.96 -46.12
C GLU A 375 -31.51 8.61 -47.48
N GLU A 376 -32.53 9.10 -48.18
CA GLU A 376 -32.34 9.82 -49.44
C GLU A 376 -31.53 11.11 -49.24
N LEU A 377 -31.79 11.82 -48.14
CA LEU A 377 -31.05 13.04 -47.80
C LEU A 377 -29.61 12.74 -47.40
N MET A 378 -29.38 11.66 -46.64
CA MET A 378 -28.06 11.18 -46.28
C MET A 378 -27.23 10.88 -47.53
N ASP A 379 -27.78 10.11 -48.47
CA ASP A 379 -27.07 9.66 -49.67
C ASP A 379 -26.80 10.81 -50.66
N GLN A 380 -27.71 11.78 -50.75
CA GLN A 380 -27.59 12.89 -51.70
C GLN A 380 -26.73 14.05 -51.19
N SER A 381 -26.73 14.32 -49.88
CA SER A 381 -26.18 15.56 -49.32
C SER A 381 -25.12 15.35 -48.24
N TYR A 382 -25.09 14.19 -47.57
CA TYR A 382 -24.23 13.98 -46.40
C TYR A 382 -23.22 12.83 -46.57
N ALA A 383 -23.21 12.13 -47.70
CA ALA A 383 -22.23 11.06 -47.95
C ALA A 383 -20.79 11.58 -47.91
N GLU A 384 -20.47 12.65 -48.65
CA GLU A 384 -19.14 13.28 -48.64
C GLU A 384 -18.81 13.89 -47.27
N THR A 385 -19.83 14.40 -46.57
CA THR A 385 -19.71 14.92 -45.20
C THR A 385 -19.31 13.84 -44.21
N ALA A 386 -19.90 12.65 -44.32
CA ALA A 386 -19.56 11.51 -43.48
C ALA A 386 -18.11 11.07 -43.72
N THR A 387 -17.67 11.03 -44.98
CA THR A 387 -16.27 10.73 -45.33
C THR A 387 -15.31 11.80 -44.80
N ALA A 388 -15.62 13.09 -44.97
CA ALA A 388 -14.78 14.18 -44.46
C ALA A 388 -14.71 14.17 -42.91
N ALA A 389 -15.80 13.81 -42.25
CA ALA A 389 -15.87 13.66 -40.81
C ALA A 389 -15.04 12.49 -40.29
N SER A 390 -15.15 11.33 -40.94
CA SER A 390 -14.30 10.19 -40.57
C SER A 390 -12.81 10.51 -40.74
N ASP A 391 -12.47 11.23 -41.82
CA ASP A 391 -11.08 11.60 -42.09
C ASP A 391 -10.55 12.61 -41.06
N GLN A 392 -11.35 13.61 -40.69
CA GLN A 392 -10.98 14.57 -39.65
C GLN A 392 -10.73 13.88 -38.30
N VAL A 393 -11.57 12.91 -37.92
CA VAL A 393 -11.42 12.17 -36.67
C VAL A 393 -10.18 11.27 -36.70
N LEU A 394 -9.91 10.60 -37.82
CA LEU A 394 -8.72 9.75 -37.98
C LEU A 394 -7.40 10.55 -38.01
N ASP A 395 -7.43 11.76 -38.58
CA ASP A 395 -6.29 12.67 -38.64
C ASP A 395 -5.97 13.30 -37.27
N ALA A 396 -6.98 13.47 -36.41
CA ALA A 396 -6.80 14.01 -35.07
C ALA A 396 -6.09 13.04 -34.12
N ILE A 397 -6.35 11.74 -34.28
CA ILE A 397 -5.67 10.71 -33.49
C ILE A 397 -4.23 10.63 -33.99
N PRO A 398 -3.20 10.57 -33.14
CA PRO A 398 -1.83 10.40 -33.61
C PRO A 398 -1.60 8.99 -34.18
N ASP A 399 -0.66 8.84 -35.11
CA ASP A 399 -0.29 7.52 -35.66
C ASP A 399 0.37 6.61 -34.61
N ARG A 400 0.90 7.21 -33.54
CA ARG A 400 1.59 6.52 -32.46
C ARG A 400 1.21 7.12 -31.12
N ILE A 401 0.79 6.28 -30.19
CA ILE A 401 0.58 6.64 -28.78
C ILE A 401 1.65 5.92 -27.97
N ALA A 402 2.42 6.67 -27.18
CA ALA A 402 3.41 6.13 -26.28
C ALA A 402 2.81 6.00 -24.88
N PHE A 403 3.09 4.88 -24.23
CA PHE A 403 2.77 4.62 -22.83
C PHE A 403 4.06 4.42 -22.06
N SER A 404 4.14 5.00 -20.88
CA SER A 404 5.30 4.95 -20.01
C SER A 404 4.90 4.74 -18.55
N GLU A 405 5.89 4.65 -17.66
CA GLU A 405 5.69 4.55 -16.21
C GLU A 405 4.94 5.72 -15.56
N SER A 406 4.81 6.86 -16.26
CA SER A 406 4.12 8.05 -15.75
C SER A 406 2.64 8.17 -16.15
N ASP A 407 2.16 7.23 -16.96
CA ASP A 407 0.78 7.14 -17.46
C ASP A 407 0.05 5.98 -16.77
#